data_AF-A0A950ZND4-F1
#
_entry.id   AF-A0A950ZND4-F1
#
_cell.length_a   1.000
_cell.length_b   1.000
_cell.length_c   1.000
_cell.angle_alpha   90.00
_cell.angle_beta   90.00
_cell.angle_gamma   90.00
#
_symmetry.space_group_name_H-M   'P 1'
#
loop_
_entity.id
_entity.type
_entity.pdbx_description
1 polymer ?
#
loop_
_entity_poly.entity_id
_entity_poly.type
_entity_poly.pdbx_seq_one_letter_code
_entity_poly.pdbx_strand_id
1 'polypeptide(L)'
;MIETQAYTDFSRIVFEEVNPLRLPVSGTIEITNRCPLECAHCYNNLPMNDGAARRRELSTEEHKRVLDELFELGCLWLLFSGGEIFARADFLEIYRYAKDKGFLITLFTNGTLITERIADFLVEHPPFDIEITLYGRTKATYESLTGIPGSFEKCIRGIHLLLDRKLPLKLKTVALTINKHEIPSMKRFAEELGVEFKFDPMINPRIDCSSSPLAVRLSPADVVALDLDDPERISEWRRLAVECAPPLPAEGETRMLYECGGGVNSFAIDPYGDMTICVLSHVDKYNVRDGSVREGWEHFLQNVRKRPTTRVTKCTRCALKSLCGSCAANAELETGDPEAPVDFLCRTAHLRAEVFEVAVPEHGDCEYCPDGSHRGELMDLVERVHSGGRDVAATIAATPAAVAAASACGSGSCGSCHAR
;
A
#
# COMPACT_ATOMS: atom_id res chain seq x y z
N MET A 1 -20.22 22.81 25.64
CA MET A 1 -20.34 21.54 24.90
C MET A 1 -19.12 21.45 24.01
N ILE A 2 -18.38 20.34 24.05
CA ILE A 2 -17.30 20.12 23.09
C ILE A 2 -18.00 19.73 21.79
N GLU A 3 -17.76 20.50 20.73
CA GLU A 3 -18.29 20.21 19.40
C GLU A 3 -17.60 18.94 18.87
N THR A 4 -18.38 17.92 18.52
CA THR A 4 -17.86 16.64 18.03
C THR A 4 -17.90 16.62 16.50
N GLN A 5 -16.80 16.20 15.87
CA GLN A 5 -16.69 16.04 14.43
C GLN A 5 -16.51 14.55 14.06
N ALA A 6 -17.03 14.15 12.90
CA ALA A 6 -16.75 12.81 12.36
C ALA A 6 -15.25 12.66 12.05
N TYR A 7 -14.68 11.49 12.37
CA TYR A 7 -13.25 11.25 12.14
C TYR A 7 -12.85 11.44 10.67
N THR A 8 -13.72 11.08 9.72
CA THR A 8 -13.50 11.25 8.28
C THR A 8 -13.31 12.71 7.89
N ASP A 9 -14.05 13.63 8.51
CA ASP A 9 -13.90 15.05 8.24
C ASP A 9 -12.63 15.60 8.90
N PHE A 10 -12.37 15.19 10.15
CA PHE A 10 -11.14 15.54 10.86
C PHE A 10 -9.88 15.13 10.07
N SER A 11 -9.80 13.86 9.65
CA SER A 11 -8.63 13.35 8.94
C SER A 11 -8.44 14.03 7.60
N ARG A 12 -9.53 14.24 6.84
CA ARG A 12 -9.50 14.97 5.57
C ARG A 12 -8.97 16.39 5.74
N ILE A 13 -9.46 17.14 6.73
CA ILE A 13 -9.00 18.51 7.02
C ILE A 13 -7.51 18.52 7.36
N VAL A 14 -7.05 17.60 8.22
CA VAL A 14 -5.63 17.50 8.56
C VAL A 14 -4.78 17.26 7.32
N PHE A 15 -5.16 16.35 6.43
CA PHE A 15 -4.40 16.12 5.20
C PHE A 15 -4.45 17.31 4.24
N GLU A 16 -5.60 17.97 4.07
CA GLU A 16 -5.74 19.15 3.21
C GLU A 16 -4.88 20.32 3.70
N GLU A 17 -4.86 20.58 5.01
CA GLU A 17 -4.09 21.68 5.60
C GLU A 17 -2.59 21.38 5.72
N VAL A 18 -2.22 20.12 5.96
CA VAL A 18 -0.82 19.77 6.25
C VAL A 18 -0.03 19.37 5.00
N ASN A 19 -0.67 18.84 3.95
CA ASN A 19 0.03 18.46 2.72
C ASN A 19 0.92 19.57 2.13
N PRO A 20 0.49 20.85 2.08
CA PRO A 20 1.34 21.95 1.60
C PRO A 20 2.57 22.24 2.50
N LEU A 21 2.51 21.86 3.78
CA LEU A 21 3.55 22.16 4.77
C LEU A 21 4.66 21.10 4.84
N ARG A 22 4.48 19.95 4.18
CA ARG A 22 5.42 18.82 4.19
C ARG A 22 5.83 18.36 5.61
N LEU A 23 4.83 18.06 6.44
CA LEU A 23 5.05 17.44 7.75
C LEU A 23 4.94 15.91 7.67
N PRO A 24 5.70 15.14 8.47
CA PRO A 24 5.65 13.68 8.50
C PRO A 24 4.43 13.18 9.27
N VAL A 25 3.23 13.53 8.79
CA VAL A 25 1.95 13.30 9.44
C VAL A 25 1.67 11.81 9.72
N SER A 26 2.11 10.93 8.82
CA SER A 26 1.93 9.48 8.94
C SER A 26 3.25 8.72 8.81
N GLY A 27 3.53 7.80 9.74
CA GLY A 27 4.73 6.97 9.72
C GLY A 27 4.39 5.49 9.75
N THR A 28 5.10 4.68 8.96
CA THR A 28 5.13 3.22 9.15
C THR A 28 6.42 2.84 9.85
N ILE A 29 6.33 2.12 10.96
CA ILE A 29 7.48 1.59 11.69
C ILE A 29 7.40 0.06 11.66
N GLU A 30 8.33 -0.56 10.96
CA GLU A 30 8.52 -2.00 11.04
C GLU A 30 9.39 -2.32 12.26
N ILE A 31 8.83 -3.05 13.22
CA ILE A 31 9.49 -3.29 14.52
C ILE A 31 10.49 -4.45 14.46
N THR A 32 10.28 -5.37 13.51
CA THR A 32 11.09 -6.56 13.26
C THR A 32 10.75 -7.10 11.87
N ASN A 33 11.66 -7.82 11.22
CA ASN A 33 11.36 -8.62 10.02
C ASN A 33 11.07 -10.09 10.36
N ARG A 34 11.16 -10.46 11.65
CA ARG A 34 10.99 -11.84 12.11
C ARG A 34 9.51 -12.16 12.26
N CYS A 35 9.10 -13.33 11.78
CA CYS A 35 7.70 -13.77 11.79
C CYS A 35 7.59 -15.24 12.21
N PRO A 36 6.54 -15.64 12.96
CA PRO A 36 6.25 -17.05 13.19
C PRO A 36 5.69 -17.77 11.96
N LEU A 37 5.35 -17.03 10.88
CA LEU A 37 4.83 -17.56 9.62
C LEU A 37 5.89 -17.49 8.51
N GLU A 38 5.72 -18.33 7.48
CA GLU A 38 6.60 -18.42 6.32
C GLU A 38 5.80 -18.16 5.03
N CYS A 39 5.04 -17.07 5.01
CA CYS A 39 4.04 -16.84 3.97
C CYS A 39 4.66 -16.76 2.56
N ALA A 40 4.09 -17.50 1.60
CA ALA A 40 4.61 -17.62 0.22
C ALA A 40 4.78 -16.28 -0.53
N HIS A 41 3.98 -15.27 -0.19
CA HIS A 41 3.98 -13.95 -0.82
C HIS A 41 4.76 -12.87 -0.03
N CYS A 42 5.30 -13.21 1.14
CA CYS A 42 5.82 -12.21 2.07
C CYS A 42 7.05 -11.49 1.50
N TYR A 43 7.11 -10.17 1.63
CA TYR A 43 8.23 -9.35 1.13
C TYR A 43 9.42 -9.27 2.11
N ASN A 44 9.27 -9.60 3.39
CA ASN A 44 10.30 -9.50 4.44
C ASN A 44 10.39 -10.76 5.35
N ASN A 45 10.27 -11.96 4.76
CA ASN A 45 10.12 -13.28 5.41
C ASN A 45 11.35 -13.80 6.20
N LEU A 46 11.75 -13.16 7.31
CA LEU A 46 12.79 -13.72 8.18
C LEU A 46 12.20 -14.68 9.23
N PRO A 47 12.86 -15.83 9.50
CA PRO A 47 12.41 -16.77 10.53
C PRO A 47 12.34 -16.14 11.93
N MET A 48 11.36 -16.55 12.72
CA MET A 48 11.15 -16.04 14.09
C MET A 48 12.41 -16.10 14.97
N ASN A 49 13.21 -17.15 14.81
CA ASN A 49 14.41 -17.44 15.59
C ASN A 49 15.71 -16.88 14.97
N ASP A 50 15.64 -16.01 13.96
CA ASP A 50 16.82 -15.38 13.38
C ASP A 50 17.52 -14.46 14.40
N GLY A 51 18.56 -15.00 15.03
CA GLY A 51 19.34 -14.26 16.03
C GLY A 51 20.18 -13.13 15.44
N ALA A 52 20.56 -13.21 14.16
CA ALA A 52 21.36 -12.17 13.51
C ALA A 52 20.52 -10.94 13.21
N ALA A 53 19.29 -11.13 12.71
CA ALA A 53 18.30 -10.07 12.55
C ALA A 53 18.00 -9.41 13.90
N ARG A 54 17.68 -10.22 14.93
CA ARG A 54 17.36 -9.74 16.28
C ARG A 54 18.44 -8.82 16.88
N ARG A 55 19.72 -9.13 16.66
CA ARG A 55 20.83 -8.32 17.20
C ARG A 55 21.01 -6.98 16.50
N ARG A 56 20.51 -6.82 15.27
CA ARG A 56 20.62 -5.59 14.49
C ARG A 56 19.41 -4.67 14.66
N GLU A 57 18.27 -5.22 15.08
CA GLU A 57 17.04 -4.47 15.36
C GLU A 57 17.34 -3.28 16.30
N LEU A 58 16.61 -2.17 16.14
CA LEU A 58 16.64 -1.05 17.08
C LEU A 58 16.29 -1.56 18.49
N SER A 59 17.03 -1.11 19.48
CA SER A 59 16.70 -1.34 20.89
C SER A 59 15.42 -0.60 21.28
N THR A 60 14.85 -0.96 22.44
CA THR A 60 13.68 -0.29 23.00
C THR A 60 13.92 1.21 23.16
N GLU A 61 15.09 1.60 23.66
CA GLU A 61 15.46 3.00 23.86
C GLU A 61 15.66 3.75 22.53
N GLU A 62 16.20 3.08 21.51
CA GLU A 62 16.28 3.67 20.17
C GLU A 62 14.90 3.91 19.57
N HIS A 63 13.95 2.98 19.75
CA HIS A 63 12.55 3.21 19.35
C HIS A 63 11.92 4.38 20.12
N LYS A 64 12.12 4.49 21.44
CA LYS A 64 11.61 5.62 22.24
C LYS A 64 12.16 6.96 21.74
N ARG A 65 13.47 7.03 21.45
CA ARG A 65 14.09 8.22 20.86
C ARG A 65 13.48 8.57 19.50
N VAL A 66 13.32 7.59 18.61
CA VAL A 66 12.68 7.82 17.30
C VAL A 66 11.25 8.34 17.49
N LEU A 67 10.49 7.80 18.45
CA LEU A 67 9.14 8.26 18.77
C LEU A 67 9.12 9.68 19.34
N ASP A 68 10.10 10.06 20.16
CA ASP A 68 10.26 11.43 20.65
C ASP A 68 10.47 12.41 19.49
N GLU A 69 11.40 12.10 18.60
CA GLU A 69 11.71 12.96 17.45
C GLU A 69 10.54 13.05 16.47
N LEU A 70 9.80 11.96 16.26
CA LEU A 70 8.58 11.96 15.43
C LEU A 70 7.46 12.80 16.04
N PHE A 71 7.29 12.75 17.36
CA PHE A 71 6.32 13.59 18.07
C PHE A 71 6.67 15.07 17.90
N GLU A 72 7.95 15.44 18.05
CA GLU A 72 8.43 16.81 17.86
C GLU A 72 8.27 17.33 16.42
N LEU A 73 8.28 16.43 15.44
CA LEU A 73 8.05 16.76 14.03
C LEU A 73 6.55 16.86 13.67
N GLY A 74 5.65 16.59 14.61
CA GLY A 74 4.20 16.65 14.39
C GLY A 74 3.63 15.41 13.71
N CYS A 75 4.30 14.25 13.83
CA CYS A 75 3.72 12.99 13.39
C CYS A 75 2.50 12.64 14.24
N LEU A 76 1.40 12.23 13.59
CA LEU A 76 0.13 11.96 14.26
C LEU A 76 -0.27 10.49 14.16
N TRP A 77 -0.15 9.90 12.96
CA TRP A 77 -0.53 8.51 12.70
C TRP A 77 0.69 7.61 12.61
N LEU A 78 0.68 6.53 13.39
CA LEU A 78 1.70 5.49 13.31
C LEU A 78 1.07 4.15 12.94
N LEU A 79 1.66 3.49 11.97
CA LEU A 79 1.42 2.08 11.69
C LEU A 79 2.59 1.27 12.26
N PHE A 80 2.31 0.36 13.19
CA PHE A 80 3.28 -0.68 13.55
C PHE A 80 3.05 -1.94 12.72
N SER A 81 4.10 -2.38 12.05
CA SER A 81 4.11 -3.54 11.14
C SER A 81 5.47 -4.26 11.20
N GLY A 82 5.83 -4.98 10.13
CA GLY A 82 7.10 -5.66 9.93
C GLY A 82 6.86 -7.11 9.47
N GLY A 83 7.52 -8.05 10.12
CA GLY A 83 7.14 -9.46 10.13
C GLY A 83 5.91 -9.64 11.02
N GLU A 84 6.12 -9.93 12.31
CA GLU A 84 5.05 -9.96 13.30
C GLU A 84 5.40 -9.09 14.51
N ILE A 85 4.61 -8.04 14.76
CA ILE A 85 4.84 -7.08 15.85
C ILE A 85 4.95 -7.77 17.21
N PHE A 86 4.12 -8.81 17.47
CA PHE A 86 4.15 -9.55 18.73
C PHE A 86 5.27 -10.60 18.82
N ALA A 87 6.07 -10.78 17.77
CA ALA A 87 7.28 -11.61 17.84
C ALA A 87 8.41 -10.94 18.65
N ARG A 88 8.30 -9.64 18.87
CA ARG A 88 9.23 -8.87 19.70
C ARG A 88 8.73 -8.77 21.14
N ALA A 89 9.57 -9.20 22.09
CA ALA A 89 9.18 -9.36 23.49
C ALA A 89 8.84 -8.03 24.21
N ASP A 90 9.55 -6.96 23.86
CA ASP A 90 9.39 -5.60 24.36
C ASP A 90 8.43 -4.74 23.52
N PHE A 91 7.72 -5.32 22.54
CA PHE A 91 6.83 -4.54 21.67
C PHE A 91 5.73 -3.79 22.45
N LEU A 92 5.12 -4.42 23.46
CA LEU A 92 4.08 -3.76 24.26
C LEU A 92 4.62 -2.53 25.02
N GLU A 93 5.91 -2.51 25.38
CA GLU A 93 6.55 -1.35 25.99
C GLU A 93 6.70 -0.20 24.98
N ILE A 94 7.19 -0.51 23.77
CA ILE A 94 7.34 0.46 22.67
C ILE A 94 5.96 1.03 22.29
N TYR A 95 4.96 0.15 22.15
CA TYR A 95 3.58 0.53 21.87
C TYR A 95 3.01 1.45 22.94
N ARG A 96 3.17 1.10 24.23
CA ARG A 96 2.69 1.95 25.34
C ARG A 96 3.34 3.32 25.30
N TYR A 97 4.66 3.38 25.09
CA TYR A 97 5.38 4.64 25.00
C TYR A 97 4.82 5.54 23.88
N ALA A 98 4.59 4.98 22.69
CA ALA A 98 3.94 5.69 21.60
C ALA A 98 2.51 6.14 21.98
N LYS A 99 1.73 5.26 22.61
CA LYS A 99 0.35 5.58 22.99
C LYS A 99 0.28 6.73 24.00
N ASP A 100 1.16 6.72 25.00
CA ASP A 100 1.24 7.76 26.04
C ASP A 100 1.69 9.12 25.49
N LYS A 101 2.45 9.15 24.38
CA LYS A 101 2.78 10.37 23.64
C LYS A 101 1.58 10.99 22.91
N GLY A 102 0.55 10.20 22.61
CA GLY A 102 -0.65 10.65 21.91
C GLY A 102 -0.75 10.28 20.43
N PHE A 103 0.09 9.34 19.94
CA PHE A 103 -0.04 8.85 18.56
C PHE A 103 -1.36 8.10 18.35
N LEU A 104 -1.93 8.26 17.15
CA LEU A 104 -3.02 7.43 16.63
C LEU A 104 -2.41 6.19 15.99
N ILE A 105 -2.48 5.05 16.67
CA ILE A 105 -1.70 3.86 16.34
C ILE A 105 -2.58 2.79 15.68
N THR A 106 -2.22 2.39 14.46
CA THR A 106 -2.75 1.20 13.80
C THR A 106 -1.77 0.03 13.94
N LEU A 107 -2.29 -1.17 14.20
CA LEU A 107 -1.50 -2.40 14.34
C LEU A 107 -1.78 -3.35 13.19
N PHE A 108 -0.75 -3.74 12.43
CA PHE A 108 -0.83 -4.89 11.52
C PHE A 108 -0.23 -6.12 12.19
N THR A 109 -1.00 -7.21 12.23
CA THR A 109 -0.58 -8.48 12.82
C THR A 109 -1.18 -9.65 12.03
N ASN A 110 -0.51 -10.80 12.02
CA ASN A 110 -1.08 -12.03 11.51
C ASN A 110 -2.06 -12.71 12.48
N GLY A 111 -2.22 -12.15 13.70
CA GLY A 111 -3.17 -12.60 14.71
C GLY A 111 -2.77 -13.87 15.47
N THR A 112 -1.74 -14.59 15.04
CA THR A 112 -1.42 -15.93 15.57
C THR A 112 -0.77 -15.92 16.95
N LEU A 113 -0.18 -14.78 17.36
CA LEU A 113 0.45 -14.61 18.66
C LEU A 113 -0.44 -13.89 19.68
N ILE A 114 -1.67 -13.54 19.31
CA ILE A 114 -2.60 -12.87 20.22
C ILE A 114 -2.97 -13.83 21.36
N THR A 115 -2.75 -13.37 22.58
CA THR A 115 -3.10 -14.05 23.83
C THR A 115 -4.06 -13.19 24.63
N GLU A 116 -4.69 -13.77 25.65
CA GLU A 116 -5.53 -13.04 26.61
C GLU A 116 -4.76 -11.86 27.20
N ARG A 117 -3.51 -12.08 27.62
CA ARG A 117 -2.63 -11.03 28.14
C ARG A 117 -2.41 -9.88 27.15
N ILE A 118 -2.18 -10.18 25.88
CA ILE A 118 -2.00 -9.13 24.85
C ILE A 118 -3.32 -8.41 24.63
N ALA A 119 -4.43 -9.14 24.53
CA ALA A 119 -5.72 -8.54 24.26
C ALA A 119 -6.22 -7.69 25.45
N ASP A 120 -6.01 -8.13 26.69
CA ASP A 120 -6.32 -7.36 27.91
C ASP A 120 -5.46 -6.08 27.98
N PHE A 121 -4.17 -6.18 27.66
CA PHE A 121 -3.29 -5.02 27.58
C PHE A 121 -3.76 -4.00 26.53
N LEU A 122 -4.24 -4.47 25.37
CA LEU A 122 -4.80 -3.57 24.34
C LEU A 122 -6.13 -2.94 24.77
N VAL A 123 -6.89 -3.54 25.70
CA VAL A 123 -8.07 -2.87 26.30
C VAL A 123 -7.64 -1.72 27.19
N GLU A 124 -6.58 -1.90 27.98
CA GLU A 124 -6.01 -0.84 28.83
C GLU A 124 -5.38 0.29 27.99
N HIS A 125 -4.82 -0.06 26.84
CA HIS A 125 -4.16 0.87 25.92
C HIS A 125 -4.72 0.71 24.49
N PRO A 126 -5.94 1.20 24.20
CA PRO A 126 -6.64 0.91 22.94
C PRO A 126 -5.92 1.50 21.72
N PRO A 127 -5.62 0.69 20.69
CA PRO A 127 -5.13 1.19 19.41
C PRO A 127 -6.25 1.95 18.69
N PHE A 128 -5.87 2.74 17.69
CA PHE A 128 -6.82 3.35 16.79
C PHE A 128 -7.49 2.29 15.91
N ASP A 129 -6.72 1.33 15.40
CA ASP A 129 -7.22 0.23 14.57
C ASP A 129 -6.31 -1.00 14.69
N ILE A 130 -6.86 -2.20 14.50
CA ILE A 130 -6.12 -3.46 14.43
C ILE A 130 -6.54 -4.16 13.14
N GLU A 131 -5.58 -4.44 12.26
CA GLU A 131 -5.86 -5.19 11.04
C GLU A 131 -5.20 -6.56 11.09
N ILE A 132 -6.02 -7.61 11.00
CA ILE A 132 -5.56 -9.00 10.85
C ILE A 132 -5.63 -9.42 9.39
N THR A 133 -4.51 -9.94 8.87
CA THR A 133 -4.49 -10.56 7.54
C THR A 133 -5.03 -12.00 7.60
N LEU A 134 -6.15 -12.24 6.92
CA LEU A 134 -6.83 -13.51 6.82
C LEU A 134 -6.39 -14.23 5.54
N TYR A 135 -5.54 -15.25 5.66
CA TYR A 135 -4.90 -15.88 4.49
C TYR A 135 -5.75 -16.93 3.74
N GLY A 136 -6.86 -17.36 4.32
CA GLY A 136 -7.75 -18.36 3.72
C GLY A 136 -8.86 -18.75 4.70
N ARG A 137 -10.03 -19.12 4.20
CA ARG A 137 -11.21 -19.54 4.98
C ARG A 137 -11.23 -21.00 5.36
N THR A 138 -10.44 -21.83 4.69
CA THR A 138 -10.18 -23.20 5.12
C THR A 138 -8.78 -23.34 5.70
N LYS A 139 -8.60 -24.31 6.59
CA LYS A 139 -7.29 -24.68 7.14
C LYS A 139 -6.29 -25.01 6.02
N ALA A 140 -6.73 -25.78 5.03
CA ALA A 140 -5.88 -26.20 3.91
C ALA A 140 -5.34 -25.00 3.12
N THR A 141 -6.21 -24.08 2.69
CA THR A 141 -5.78 -22.87 1.96
C THR A 141 -4.89 -21.99 2.83
N TYR A 142 -5.31 -21.72 4.07
CA TYR A 142 -4.56 -20.86 4.99
C TYR A 142 -3.15 -21.39 5.24
N GLU A 143 -3.00 -22.66 5.61
CA GLU A 143 -1.70 -23.24 5.96
C GLU A 143 -0.81 -23.49 4.74
N SER A 144 -1.38 -23.72 3.56
CA SER A 144 -0.62 -23.77 2.32
C SER A 144 0.02 -22.43 1.96
N LEU A 145 -0.65 -21.32 2.31
CA LEU A 145 -0.14 -19.98 2.08
C LEU A 145 0.87 -19.58 3.16
N THR A 146 0.57 -19.83 4.44
CA THR A 146 1.40 -19.38 5.57
C THR A 146 2.59 -20.28 5.89
N GLY A 147 2.60 -21.52 5.38
CA GLY A 147 3.67 -22.49 5.59
C GLY A 147 3.70 -23.14 6.97
N ILE A 148 2.77 -22.80 7.88
CA ILE A 148 2.82 -23.21 9.29
C ILE A 148 1.56 -23.97 9.72
N PRO A 149 1.68 -25.25 10.10
CA PRO A 149 0.59 -26.02 10.68
C PRO A 149 0.07 -25.43 12.01
N GLY A 150 -1.25 -25.42 12.17
CA GLY A 150 -1.97 -24.82 13.30
C GLY A 150 -2.08 -23.30 13.25
N SER A 151 -1.61 -22.65 12.18
CA SER A 151 -1.69 -21.18 12.07
C SER A 151 -3.10 -20.68 11.83
N PHE A 152 -3.96 -21.48 11.18
CA PHE A 152 -5.36 -21.17 10.95
C PHE A 152 -6.13 -21.02 12.28
N GLU A 153 -6.06 -22.03 13.14
CA GLU A 153 -6.77 -22.02 14.43
C GLU A 153 -6.24 -20.92 15.37
N LYS A 154 -4.92 -20.65 15.35
CA LYS A 154 -4.33 -19.55 16.12
C LYS A 154 -4.84 -18.19 15.67
N CYS A 155 -4.91 -17.94 14.37
CA CYS A 155 -5.46 -16.70 13.82
C CYS A 155 -6.92 -16.52 14.21
N ILE A 156 -7.75 -17.56 14.06
CA ILE A 156 -9.17 -17.52 14.44
C ILE A 156 -9.36 -17.26 15.93
N ARG A 157 -8.56 -17.92 16.78
CA ARG A 157 -8.55 -17.62 18.22
C ARG A 157 -8.16 -16.16 18.49
N GLY A 158 -7.16 -15.63 17.80
CA GLY A 158 -6.74 -14.24 17.91
C GLY A 158 -7.85 -13.26 17.56
N ILE A 159 -8.57 -13.51 16.46
CA ILE A 159 -9.73 -12.73 16.03
C ILE A 159 -10.80 -12.71 17.12
N HIS A 160 -11.20 -13.86 17.67
CA HIS A 160 -12.21 -13.92 18.71
C HIS A 160 -11.78 -13.22 20.01
N LEU A 161 -10.51 -13.38 20.43
CA LEU A 161 -10.00 -12.68 21.62
C LEU A 161 -10.13 -11.15 21.52
N LEU A 162 -9.90 -10.58 20.33
CA LEU A 162 -10.05 -9.15 20.10
C LEU A 162 -11.51 -8.72 20.07
N LEU A 163 -12.37 -9.49 19.39
CA LEU A 163 -13.81 -9.21 19.28
C LEU A 163 -14.53 -9.29 20.62
N ASP A 164 -14.24 -10.31 21.43
CA ASP A 164 -14.82 -10.50 22.76
C ASP A 164 -14.53 -9.29 23.69
N ARG A 165 -13.43 -8.59 23.42
CA ARG A 165 -12.98 -7.38 24.13
C ARG A 165 -13.38 -6.07 23.45
N LYS A 166 -14.13 -6.14 22.34
CA LYS A 166 -14.59 -4.98 21.57
C LYS A 166 -13.45 -4.07 21.09
N LEU A 167 -12.30 -4.67 20.78
CA LEU A 167 -11.19 -3.94 20.17
C LEU A 167 -11.51 -3.61 18.70
N PRO A 168 -10.99 -2.49 18.15
CA PRO A 168 -11.31 -2.03 16.80
C PRO A 168 -10.62 -2.91 15.76
N LEU A 169 -11.22 -4.07 15.48
CA LEU A 169 -10.69 -5.06 14.53
C LEU A 169 -11.25 -4.82 13.12
N LYS A 170 -10.37 -4.91 12.14
CA LYS A 170 -10.68 -5.11 10.73
C LYS A 170 -9.96 -6.32 10.19
N LEU A 171 -10.54 -6.94 9.17
CA LEU A 171 -9.94 -8.06 8.47
C LEU A 171 -9.49 -7.60 7.09
N LYS A 172 -8.38 -8.16 6.63
CA LYS A 172 -7.94 -7.95 5.25
C LYS A 172 -7.30 -9.18 4.67
N THR A 173 -7.10 -9.21 3.37
CA THR A 173 -6.26 -10.23 2.76
C THR A 173 -5.45 -9.67 1.60
N VAL A 174 -4.43 -10.44 1.21
CA VAL A 174 -3.76 -10.25 -0.07
C VAL A 174 -4.26 -11.35 -0.98
N ALA A 175 -4.82 -10.96 -2.13
CA ALA A 175 -5.41 -11.88 -3.08
C ALA A 175 -4.31 -12.55 -3.92
N LEU A 176 -4.24 -13.86 -3.85
CA LEU A 176 -3.20 -14.71 -4.44
C LEU A 176 -3.83 -15.84 -5.24
N THR A 177 -3.04 -16.48 -6.10
CA THR A 177 -3.48 -17.69 -6.82
C THR A 177 -3.96 -18.78 -5.86
N ILE A 178 -3.35 -18.85 -4.68
CA ILE A 178 -3.67 -19.80 -3.62
C ILE A 178 -5.05 -19.55 -3.01
N ASN A 179 -5.43 -18.29 -2.74
CA ASN A 179 -6.61 -17.98 -1.91
C ASN A 179 -7.73 -17.21 -2.63
N LYS A 180 -7.55 -16.80 -3.89
CA LYS A 180 -8.52 -15.96 -4.63
C LYS A 180 -9.94 -16.53 -4.62
N HIS A 181 -10.05 -17.85 -4.70
CA HIS A 181 -11.33 -18.57 -4.74
C HIS A 181 -12.10 -18.48 -3.40
N GLU A 182 -11.42 -18.15 -2.30
CA GLU A 182 -12.02 -18.02 -0.97
C GLU A 182 -12.32 -16.56 -0.59
N ILE A 183 -11.95 -15.55 -1.39
CA ILE A 183 -12.18 -14.13 -1.06
C ILE A 183 -13.66 -13.83 -0.74
N PRO A 184 -14.65 -14.31 -1.52
CA PRO A 184 -16.06 -14.11 -1.17
C PRO A 184 -16.44 -14.71 0.19
N SER A 185 -15.84 -15.85 0.57
CA SER A 185 -16.08 -16.47 1.87
C SER A 185 -15.39 -15.74 3.02
N MET A 186 -14.23 -15.12 2.77
CA MET A 186 -13.55 -14.25 3.71
C MET A 186 -14.35 -12.97 3.97
N LYS A 187 -14.90 -12.36 2.91
CA LYS A 187 -15.79 -11.19 3.00
C LYS A 187 -17.03 -11.50 3.85
N ARG A 188 -17.75 -12.60 3.53
CA ARG A 188 -18.91 -13.04 4.33
C ARG A 188 -18.58 -13.28 5.79
N PHE A 189 -17.44 -13.91 6.07
CA PHE A 189 -17.01 -14.15 7.46
C PHE A 189 -16.77 -12.83 8.22
N ALA A 190 -16.15 -11.84 7.59
CA ALA A 190 -15.97 -10.52 8.21
C ALA A 190 -17.32 -9.81 8.45
N GLU A 191 -18.25 -9.89 7.50
CA GLU A 191 -19.61 -9.36 7.63
C GLU A 191 -20.38 -10.03 8.80
N GLU A 192 -20.28 -11.36 8.93
CA GLU A 192 -20.86 -12.12 10.05
C GLU A 192 -20.31 -11.69 11.41
N LEU A 193 -19.04 -11.28 11.47
CA LEU A 193 -18.39 -10.74 12.66
C LEU A 193 -18.66 -9.25 12.88
N GLY A 194 -19.28 -8.56 11.92
CA GLY A 194 -19.55 -7.12 11.98
C GLY A 194 -18.30 -6.25 11.82
N VAL A 195 -17.28 -6.72 11.11
CA VAL A 195 -16.02 -5.99 10.88
C VAL A 195 -15.79 -5.69 9.39
N GLU A 196 -15.05 -4.63 9.12
CA GLU A 196 -14.67 -4.25 7.75
C GLU A 196 -13.76 -5.32 7.12
N PHE A 197 -13.93 -5.55 5.82
CA PHE A 197 -13.06 -6.41 5.03
C PHE A 197 -12.54 -5.70 3.78
N LYS A 198 -11.23 -5.77 3.57
CA LYS A 198 -10.59 -5.29 2.35
C LYS A 198 -9.61 -6.31 1.78
N PHE A 199 -9.36 -6.26 0.48
CA PHE A 199 -8.30 -7.07 -0.11
C PHE A 199 -7.47 -6.27 -1.10
N ASP A 200 -6.19 -6.63 -1.20
CA ASP A 200 -5.26 -6.10 -2.18
C ASP A 200 -4.75 -7.24 -3.09
N PRO A 201 -4.94 -7.16 -4.41
CA PRO A 201 -4.44 -8.17 -5.34
C PRO A 201 -3.00 -7.91 -5.84
N MET A 202 -2.32 -6.86 -5.37
CA MET A 202 -0.97 -6.49 -5.82
C MET A 202 0.12 -7.20 -5.01
N ILE A 203 1.03 -7.86 -5.72
CA ILE A 203 2.21 -8.52 -5.15
C ILE A 203 3.48 -7.95 -5.75
N ASN A 204 4.39 -7.62 -4.85
CA ASN A 204 5.73 -7.13 -5.15
C ASN A 204 6.76 -8.25 -4.93
N PRO A 205 7.94 -8.15 -5.56
CA PRO A 205 9.09 -8.96 -5.18
C PRO A 205 9.50 -8.73 -3.72
N ARG A 206 10.36 -9.62 -3.22
CA ARG A 206 10.95 -9.52 -1.88
C ARG A 206 11.96 -8.37 -1.85
N ILE A 207 12.17 -7.79 -0.68
CA ILE A 207 13.05 -6.62 -0.49
C ILE A 207 14.55 -6.93 -0.67
N ASP A 208 14.91 -8.21 -0.77
CA ASP A 208 16.23 -8.69 -1.17
C ASP A 208 16.31 -8.97 -2.69
N CYS A 209 15.35 -8.44 -3.46
CA CYS A 209 15.15 -8.63 -4.90
C CYS A 209 14.82 -10.08 -5.32
N SER A 210 14.45 -10.98 -4.39
CA SER A 210 13.93 -12.29 -4.74
C SER A 210 12.54 -12.17 -5.41
N SER A 211 12.40 -12.76 -6.59
CA SER A 211 11.10 -12.88 -7.28
C SER A 211 10.20 -13.98 -6.73
N SER A 212 10.60 -14.69 -5.67
CA SER A 212 9.83 -15.81 -5.09
C SER A 212 8.37 -15.46 -4.75
N PRO A 213 8.02 -14.27 -4.22
CA PRO A 213 6.61 -13.91 -3.98
C PRO A 213 5.77 -13.87 -5.26
N LEU A 214 6.38 -13.60 -6.41
CA LEU A 214 5.67 -13.50 -7.68
C LEU A 214 5.10 -14.85 -8.15
N ALA A 215 5.59 -15.98 -7.61
CA ALA A 215 5.10 -17.32 -7.94
C ALA A 215 3.61 -17.52 -7.57
N VAL A 216 3.11 -16.74 -6.61
CA VAL A 216 1.71 -16.78 -6.16
C VAL A 216 0.92 -15.54 -6.58
N ARG A 217 1.52 -14.65 -7.38
CA ARG A 217 0.89 -13.43 -7.92
C ARG A 217 -0.22 -13.81 -8.90
N LEU A 218 -1.34 -13.11 -8.80
CA LEU A 218 -2.45 -13.23 -9.74
C LEU A 218 -2.03 -12.83 -11.15
N SER A 219 -2.72 -13.37 -12.16
CA SER A 219 -2.62 -12.81 -13.51
C SER A 219 -3.32 -11.45 -13.59
N PRO A 220 -2.95 -10.55 -14.53
CA PRO A 220 -3.68 -9.30 -14.75
C PRO A 220 -5.19 -9.50 -14.96
N ALA A 221 -5.58 -10.55 -15.67
CA ALA A 221 -7.00 -10.89 -15.87
C ALA A 221 -7.69 -11.32 -14.57
N ASP A 222 -7.02 -12.06 -13.69
CA ASP A 222 -7.56 -12.43 -12.38
C ASP A 222 -7.70 -11.21 -11.45
N VAL A 223 -6.79 -10.24 -11.53
CA VAL A 223 -6.91 -8.98 -10.78
C VAL A 223 -8.15 -8.22 -11.21
N VAL A 224 -8.33 -8.00 -12.52
CA VAL A 224 -9.48 -7.26 -13.05
C VAL A 224 -10.78 -8.04 -12.86
N ALA A 225 -10.73 -9.37 -12.90
CA ALA A 225 -11.86 -10.22 -12.52
C ALA A 225 -12.32 -9.94 -11.08
N LEU A 226 -11.40 -9.87 -10.12
CA LEU A 226 -11.72 -9.51 -8.73
C LEU A 226 -12.24 -8.07 -8.60
N ASP A 227 -11.76 -7.14 -9.44
CA ASP A 227 -12.29 -5.78 -9.50
C ASP A 227 -13.76 -5.74 -9.95
N LEU A 228 -14.15 -6.63 -10.87
CA LEU A 228 -15.52 -6.74 -11.39
C LEU A 228 -16.47 -7.53 -10.47
N ASP A 229 -15.93 -8.37 -9.59
CA ASP A 229 -16.75 -9.19 -8.69
C ASP A 229 -17.23 -8.40 -7.44
N ASP A 230 -16.77 -7.15 -7.26
CA ASP A 230 -17.17 -6.28 -6.14
C ASP A 230 -17.72 -4.92 -6.63
N PRO A 231 -19.02 -4.63 -6.44
CA PRO A 231 -19.64 -3.36 -6.85
C PRO A 231 -18.96 -2.12 -6.29
N GLU A 232 -18.43 -2.18 -5.06
CA GLU A 232 -17.72 -1.05 -4.45
C GLU A 232 -16.43 -0.76 -5.20
N ARG A 233 -15.70 -1.81 -5.62
CA ARG A 233 -14.47 -1.65 -6.41
C ARG A 233 -14.76 -1.12 -7.81
N ILE A 234 -15.85 -1.56 -8.44
CA ILE A 234 -16.28 -1.00 -9.74
C ILE A 234 -16.51 0.51 -9.61
N SER A 235 -17.25 0.93 -8.58
CA SER A 235 -17.52 2.34 -8.30
C SER A 235 -16.22 3.13 -8.11
N GLU A 236 -15.31 2.62 -7.29
CA GLU A 236 -14.05 3.29 -7.01
C GLU A 236 -13.14 3.37 -8.24
N TRP A 237 -13.04 2.33 -9.06
CA TRP A 237 -12.23 2.39 -10.29
C TRP A 237 -12.79 3.38 -11.31
N ARG A 238 -14.12 3.46 -11.46
CA ARG A 238 -14.76 4.49 -12.31
C ARG A 238 -14.50 5.89 -11.77
N ARG A 239 -14.58 6.07 -10.46
CA ARG A 239 -14.26 7.35 -9.81
C ARG A 239 -12.81 7.74 -10.07
N LEU A 240 -11.85 6.84 -9.83
CA LEU A 240 -10.43 7.08 -10.07
C LEU A 240 -10.11 7.39 -11.54
N ALA A 241 -10.81 6.73 -12.47
CA ALA A 241 -10.66 6.99 -13.90
C ALA A 241 -11.02 8.42 -14.30
N VAL A 242 -12.01 9.02 -13.63
CA VAL A 242 -12.54 10.35 -13.97
C VAL A 242 -11.93 11.45 -13.11
N GLU A 243 -11.94 11.28 -11.79
CA GLU A 243 -11.59 12.33 -10.82
C GLU A 243 -10.09 12.41 -10.53
N CYS A 244 -9.36 11.31 -10.73
CA CYS A 244 -7.95 11.21 -10.33
C CYS A 244 -7.01 11.02 -11.53
N ALA A 245 -7.50 11.13 -12.76
CA ALA A 245 -6.66 11.11 -13.96
C ALA A 245 -5.68 12.29 -13.91
N PRO A 246 -4.35 12.04 -13.82
CA PRO A 246 -3.41 13.13 -13.72
C PRO A 246 -3.35 13.87 -15.06
N PRO A 247 -3.16 15.21 -15.05
CA PRO A 247 -2.88 15.93 -16.28
C PRO A 247 -1.62 15.36 -16.94
N LEU A 248 -1.67 15.31 -18.28
CA LEU A 248 -0.48 14.99 -19.06
C LEU A 248 0.54 16.12 -18.87
N PRO A 249 1.83 15.78 -18.67
CA PRO A 249 2.86 16.80 -18.52
C PRO A 249 2.97 17.62 -19.81
N ALA A 250 3.24 18.92 -19.67
CA ALA A 250 3.45 19.78 -20.82
C ALA A 250 4.69 19.36 -21.61
N GLU A 251 4.81 19.81 -22.86
CA GLU A 251 5.98 19.51 -23.69
C GLU A 251 7.25 20.09 -23.04
N GLY A 252 8.23 19.21 -22.76
CA GLY A 252 9.46 19.57 -22.04
C GLY A 252 9.39 19.50 -20.50
N GLU A 253 8.23 19.17 -19.92
CA GLU A 253 8.07 18.99 -18.47
C GLU A 253 8.38 17.54 -18.06
N THR A 254 9.25 17.40 -17.06
CA THR A 254 9.68 16.09 -16.53
C THR A 254 8.94 15.78 -15.24
N ARG A 255 8.45 14.54 -15.09
CA ARG A 255 7.78 14.12 -13.85
C ARG A 255 8.81 13.80 -12.77
N MET A 256 8.36 13.86 -11.51
CA MET A 256 9.16 13.38 -10.38
C MET A 256 9.16 11.86 -10.36
N LEU A 257 10.27 11.26 -9.94
CA LEU A 257 10.42 9.80 -9.86
C LEU A 257 9.37 9.16 -8.94
N TYR A 258 9.09 9.82 -7.82
CA TYR A 258 8.02 9.45 -6.90
C TYR A 258 6.87 10.44 -7.03
N GLU A 259 5.63 9.96 -7.10
CA GLU A 259 4.42 10.79 -7.18
C GLU A 259 3.43 10.52 -6.05
N CYS A 260 3.74 9.57 -5.16
CA CYS A 260 2.95 9.25 -3.98
C CYS A 260 3.19 10.23 -2.82
N GLY A 261 2.49 10.00 -1.70
CA GLY A 261 2.65 10.77 -0.45
C GLY A 261 3.97 10.53 0.29
N GLY A 262 4.74 9.51 -0.09
CA GLY A 262 6.03 9.21 0.54
C GLY A 262 7.04 10.34 0.37
N GLY A 263 7.65 10.78 1.46
CA GLY A 263 8.50 11.98 1.54
C GLY A 263 7.76 13.32 1.44
N VAL A 264 6.43 13.31 1.35
CA VAL A 264 5.54 14.49 1.37
C VAL A 264 4.82 14.58 2.70
N ASN A 265 4.03 13.55 3.04
CA ASN A 265 3.27 13.44 4.28
C ASN A 265 3.45 12.09 4.98
N SER A 266 4.13 11.15 4.33
CA SER A 266 4.39 9.82 4.87
C SER A 266 5.84 9.36 4.72
N PHE A 267 6.26 8.41 5.56
CA PHE A 267 7.57 7.77 5.49
C PHE A 267 7.50 6.34 6.08
N ALA A 268 8.57 5.57 5.91
CA ALA A 268 8.78 4.31 6.60
C ALA A 268 10.11 4.31 7.35
N ILE A 269 10.18 3.60 8.48
CA ILE A 269 11.41 3.25 9.19
C ILE A 269 11.42 1.74 9.39
N ASP A 270 12.47 1.09 8.92
CA ASP A 270 12.65 -0.35 9.05
C ASP A 270 13.15 -0.76 10.46
N PRO A 271 13.24 -2.06 10.78
CA PRO A 271 13.67 -2.50 12.11
C PRO A 271 15.12 -2.12 12.46
N TYR A 272 15.94 -1.71 11.49
CA TYR A 272 17.36 -1.41 11.65
C TYR A 272 17.64 0.09 11.70
N GLY A 273 16.59 0.91 11.58
CA GLY A 273 16.66 2.37 11.62
C GLY A 273 16.77 3.03 10.25
N ASP A 274 16.64 2.28 9.15
CA ASP A 274 16.68 2.86 7.81
C ASP A 274 15.35 3.54 7.49
N MET A 275 15.38 4.87 7.34
CA MET A 275 14.27 5.71 6.91
C MET A 275 14.20 5.79 5.38
N THR A 276 13.02 5.54 4.81
CA THR A 276 12.77 5.47 3.36
C THR A 276 11.41 6.07 2.98
N ILE A 277 11.14 6.21 1.67
CA ILE A 277 9.86 6.72 1.16
C ILE A 277 8.69 5.81 1.53
N CYS A 278 8.90 4.49 1.51
CA CYS A 278 7.92 3.47 1.88
C CYS A 278 8.63 2.14 2.17
N VAL A 279 7.90 1.17 2.72
CA VAL A 279 8.41 -0.17 3.07
C VAL A 279 8.87 -1.03 1.89
N LEU A 280 8.75 -0.56 0.64
CA LEU A 280 9.25 -1.23 -0.56
C LEU A 280 10.48 -0.55 -1.17
N SER A 281 10.78 0.69 -0.75
CA SER A 281 11.93 1.46 -1.24
C SER A 281 13.13 1.13 -0.36
N HIS A 282 14.13 0.42 -0.88
CA HIS A 282 15.28 -0.04 -0.07
C HIS A 282 16.66 0.41 -0.55
N VAL A 283 16.76 0.96 -1.77
CA VAL A 283 18.04 1.47 -2.27
C VAL A 283 18.38 2.81 -1.62
N ASP A 284 17.48 3.78 -1.72
CA ASP A 284 17.66 5.08 -1.06
C ASP A 284 17.17 5.00 0.38
N LYS A 285 18.13 5.01 1.32
CA LYS A 285 17.86 5.00 2.75
C LYS A 285 18.78 5.89 3.56
N TYR A 286 18.25 6.36 4.69
CA TYR A 286 18.99 7.12 5.70
C TYR A 286 18.87 6.43 7.06
N ASN A 287 19.99 6.08 7.68
CA ASN A 287 19.93 5.42 8.98
C ASN A 287 19.81 6.43 10.11
N VAL A 288 18.74 6.34 10.90
CA VAL A 288 18.48 7.25 12.03
C VAL A 288 19.47 7.07 13.19
N ARG A 289 20.35 6.06 13.17
CA ARG A 289 21.47 5.94 14.11
C ARG A 289 22.64 6.86 13.76
N ASP A 290 22.76 7.24 12.49
CA ASP A 290 23.83 8.11 12.02
C ASP A 290 23.52 9.59 12.25
N GLY A 291 22.27 9.93 12.61
CA GLY A 291 21.84 11.28 12.96
C GLY A 291 20.44 11.32 13.59
N SER A 292 19.54 12.14 13.02
CA SER A 292 18.18 12.34 13.56
C SER A 292 17.10 12.03 12.52
N VAL A 293 15.92 11.67 13.00
CA VAL A 293 14.68 11.55 12.22
C VAL A 293 14.40 12.86 11.47
N ARG A 294 14.67 14.02 12.11
CA ARG A 294 14.53 15.33 11.46
C ARG A 294 15.43 15.45 10.23
N GLU A 295 16.69 15.06 10.33
CA GLU A 295 17.62 15.09 9.20
C GLU A 295 17.17 14.16 8.08
N GLY A 296 16.75 12.93 8.43
CA GLY A 296 16.15 11.98 7.49
C GLY A 296 14.94 12.56 6.75
N TRP A 297 14.06 13.27 7.45
CA TRP A 297 12.87 13.88 6.86
C TRP A 297 13.16 15.14 6.05
N GLU A 298 13.81 16.14 6.66
CA GLU A 298 13.96 17.49 6.11
C GLU A 298 15.01 17.54 4.99
N HIS A 299 16.05 16.71 5.06
CA HIS A 299 17.14 16.71 4.08
C HIS A 299 17.08 15.49 3.17
N PHE A 300 17.18 14.28 3.73
CA PHE A 300 17.33 13.07 2.92
C PHE A 300 16.08 12.80 2.06
N LEU A 301 14.91 12.59 2.67
CA LEU A 301 13.67 12.29 1.93
C LEU A 301 13.24 13.46 1.04
N GLN A 302 13.59 14.70 1.40
CA GLN A 302 13.31 15.85 0.56
C GLN A 302 14.09 15.78 -0.75
N ASN A 303 15.37 15.40 -0.69
CA ASN A 303 16.21 15.22 -1.86
C ASN A 303 15.74 14.05 -2.72
N VAL A 304 15.43 12.91 -2.09
CA VAL A 304 14.88 11.73 -2.79
C VAL A 304 13.60 12.10 -3.55
N ARG A 305 12.72 12.93 -2.95
CA ARG A 305 11.43 13.35 -3.53
C ARG A 305 11.56 14.35 -4.69
N LYS A 306 12.64 15.13 -4.72
CA LYS A 306 12.93 16.15 -5.76
C LYS A 306 13.60 15.57 -7.00
N ARG A 307 13.90 14.26 -7.04
CA ARG A 307 14.54 13.64 -8.20
C ARG A 307 13.57 13.54 -9.38
N PRO A 308 13.88 14.15 -10.53
CA PRO A 308 13.10 13.96 -11.74
C PRO A 308 13.39 12.59 -12.36
N THR A 309 12.47 12.08 -13.17
CA THR A 309 12.77 10.97 -14.09
C THR A 309 13.81 11.41 -15.10
N THR A 310 14.73 10.53 -15.49
CA THR A 310 15.80 10.84 -16.44
C THR A 310 15.51 10.34 -17.85
N ARG A 311 14.59 9.39 -18.01
CA ARG A 311 14.25 8.78 -19.30
C ARG A 311 12.82 9.06 -19.71
N VAL A 312 12.60 9.12 -21.02
CA VAL A 312 11.25 9.13 -21.61
C VAL A 312 10.80 7.68 -21.77
N THR A 313 9.79 7.28 -21.02
CA THR A 313 9.19 5.93 -21.10
C THR A 313 7.70 6.04 -21.36
N LYS A 314 7.03 4.93 -21.72
CA LYS A 314 5.55 4.92 -21.83
C LYS A 314 4.86 5.42 -20.56
N CYS A 315 5.49 5.27 -19.39
CA CYS A 315 4.95 5.70 -18.11
C CYS A 315 4.98 7.22 -17.91
N THR A 316 5.92 7.96 -18.53
CA THR A 316 6.05 9.41 -18.31
C THR A 316 4.87 10.19 -18.89
N ARG A 317 4.23 9.67 -19.95
CA ARG A 317 3.06 10.26 -20.62
C ARG A 317 1.81 9.39 -20.54
N CYS A 318 1.76 8.41 -19.64
CA CYS A 318 0.63 7.50 -19.53
C CYS A 318 -0.58 8.19 -18.88
N ALA A 319 -1.72 8.19 -19.58
CA ALA A 319 -3.00 8.69 -19.06
C ALA A 319 -3.66 7.72 -18.07
N LEU A 320 -3.25 6.45 -18.05
CA LEU A 320 -3.85 5.41 -17.19
C LEU A 320 -3.25 5.33 -15.79
N LYS A 321 -2.50 6.35 -15.35
CA LYS A 321 -1.82 6.35 -14.05
C LYS A 321 -2.78 6.15 -12.87
N SER A 322 -4.00 6.68 -12.93
CA SER A 322 -5.01 6.49 -11.89
C SER A 322 -5.53 5.05 -11.78
N LEU A 323 -5.35 4.23 -12.83
CA LEU A 323 -5.72 2.82 -12.89
C LEU A 323 -4.52 1.87 -12.67
N CYS A 324 -3.31 2.45 -12.55
CA CYS A 324 -2.04 1.73 -12.50
C CYS A 324 -1.44 1.79 -11.10
N GLY A 325 -1.00 0.64 -10.58
CA GLY A 325 -0.27 0.56 -9.30
C GLY A 325 1.24 0.82 -9.41
N SER A 326 1.74 1.25 -10.58
CA SER A 326 3.18 1.38 -10.82
C SER A 326 3.78 2.50 -9.98
N CYS A 327 4.87 2.18 -9.28
CA CYS A 327 5.68 3.11 -8.54
C CYS A 327 7.17 2.75 -8.69
N ALA A 328 8.04 3.74 -8.46
CA ALA A 328 9.48 3.56 -8.60
C ALA A 328 10.06 2.44 -7.72
N ALA A 329 9.53 2.28 -6.49
CA ALA A 329 9.95 1.22 -5.58
C ALA A 329 9.60 -0.18 -6.12
N ASN A 330 8.40 -0.37 -6.67
CA ASN A 330 8.02 -1.64 -7.28
C ASN A 330 8.83 -1.94 -8.55
N ALA A 331 9.05 -0.93 -9.40
CA ALA A 331 9.87 -1.07 -10.60
C ALA A 331 11.31 -1.48 -10.25
N GLU A 332 11.92 -0.82 -9.27
CA GLU A 332 13.24 -1.18 -8.76
C GLU A 332 13.31 -2.64 -8.29
N LEU A 333 12.33 -3.10 -7.51
CA LEU A 333 12.29 -4.48 -7.02
C LEU A 333 12.11 -5.51 -8.15
N GLU A 334 11.32 -5.21 -9.18
CA GLU A 334 10.96 -6.18 -10.23
C GLU A 334 11.93 -6.19 -11.41
N THR A 335 12.52 -5.04 -11.74
CA THR A 335 13.39 -4.89 -12.92
C THR A 335 14.81 -4.45 -12.58
N GLY A 336 15.10 -4.10 -11.32
CA GLY A 336 16.36 -3.49 -10.91
C GLY A 336 16.51 -2.03 -11.31
N ASP A 337 15.42 -1.39 -11.78
CA ASP A 337 15.44 -0.05 -12.35
C ASP A 337 14.17 0.74 -11.97
N PRO A 338 14.28 1.82 -11.19
CA PRO A 338 13.12 2.55 -10.66
C PRO A 338 12.31 3.32 -11.71
N GLU A 339 12.84 3.51 -12.92
CA GLU A 339 12.15 4.21 -14.01
C GLU A 339 11.59 3.24 -15.07
N ALA A 340 11.86 1.94 -14.95
CA ALA A 340 11.45 0.96 -15.95
C ALA A 340 9.94 0.61 -15.82
N PRO A 341 9.23 0.46 -16.95
CA PRO A 341 7.85 -0.03 -16.91
C PRO A 341 7.77 -1.49 -16.42
N VAL A 342 6.81 -1.77 -15.55
CA VAL A 342 6.51 -3.14 -15.09
C VAL A 342 5.38 -3.73 -15.93
N ASP A 343 5.66 -4.80 -16.67
CA ASP A 343 4.71 -5.42 -17.64
C ASP A 343 3.39 -5.81 -16.97
N PHE A 344 3.45 -6.49 -15.82
CA PHE A 344 2.27 -6.91 -15.06
C PHE A 344 1.32 -5.73 -14.74
N LEU A 345 1.87 -4.60 -14.29
CA LEU A 345 1.08 -3.43 -13.92
C LEU A 345 0.55 -2.69 -15.15
N CYS A 346 1.35 -2.62 -16.21
CA CYS A 346 0.93 -2.08 -17.50
C CYS A 346 -0.26 -2.86 -18.05
N ARG A 347 -0.17 -4.20 -18.13
CA ARG A 347 -1.27 -5.05 -18.61
C ARG A 347 -2.51 -4.93 -17.73
N THR A 348 -2.34 -4.87 -16.41
CA THR A 348 -3.47 -4.68 -15.48
C THR A 348 -4.18 -3.34 -15.71
N ALA A 349 -3.44 -2.24 -15.83
CA ALA A 349 -4.01 -0.91 -16.07
C ALA A 349 -4.74 -0.83 -17.42
N HIS A 350 -4.18 -1.41 -18.48
CA HIS A 350 -4.83 -1.47 -19.79
C HIS A 350 -6.10 -2.34 -19.76
N LEU A 351 -6.08 -3.48 -19.08
CA LEU A 351 -7.30 -4.30 -18.91
C LEU A 351 -8.39 -3.56 -18.15
N ARG A 352 -8.03 -2.83 -17.08
CA ARG A 352 -8.98 -1.95 -16.39
C ARG A 352 -9.54 -0.89 -17.32
N ALA A 353 -8.69 -0.26 -18.13
CA ALA A 353 -9.13 0.77 -19.06
C ALA A 353 -10.15 0.23 -20.06
N GLU A 354 -9.89 -0.93 -20.67
CA GLU A 354 -10.84 -1.57 -21.60
C GLU A 354 -12.15 -1.96 -20.92
N VAL A 355 -12.09 -2.61 -19.74
CA VAL A 355 -13.29 -3.07 -19.01
C VAL A 355 -14.14 -1.93 -18.47
N PHE A 356 -13.51 -0.82 -18.07
CA PHE A 356 -14.21 0.37 -17.56
C PHE A 356 -14.44 1.44 -18.64
N GLU A 357 -14.21 1.11 -19.92
CA GLU A 357 -14.45 1.97 -21.09
C GLU A 357 -13.68 3.31 -21.04
N VAL A 358 -12.47 3.29 -20.47
CA VAL A 358 -11.55 4.43 -20.39
C VAL A 358 -10.71 4.46 -21.66
N ALA A 359 -10.76 5.57 -22.40
CA ALA A 359 -9.98 5.74 -23.61
C ALA A 359 -8.47 5.65 -23.31
N VAL A 360 -7.78 4.82 -24.08
CA VAL A 360 -6.32 4.66 -24.02
C VAL A 360 -5.68 5.47 -25.17
N PRO A 361 -5.00 6.59 -24.89
CA PRO A 361 -4.32 7.35 -25.94
C PRO A 361 -3.11 6.60 -26.51
N GLU A 362 -2.76 6.91 -27.75
CA GLU A 362 -1.47 6.48 -28.32
C GLU A 362 -0.31 7.10 -27.53
N HIS A 363 0.70 6.29 -27.19
CA HIS A 363 1.83 6.72 -26.35
C HIS A 363 3.13 6.97 -27.12
N GLY A 364 3.09 6.98 -28.46
CA GLY A 364 4.24 7.22 -29.34
C GLY A 364 5.35 6.16 -29.22
N ASP A 365 6.54 6.51 -29.71
CA ASP A 365 7.72 5.65 -29.73
C ASP A 365 8.16 5.26 -28.31
N CYS A 366 8.16 3.96 -28.03
CA CYS A 366 8.55 3.41 -26.74
C CYS A 366 9.51 2.24 -26.92
N GLU A 367 10.69 2.32 -26.31
CA GLU A 367 11.68 1.22 -26.29
C GLU A 367 11.10 -0.08 -25.72
N TYR A 368 10.14 0.03 -24.80
CA TYR A 368 9.49 -1.10 -24.12
C TYR A 368 8.20 -1.56 -24.82
N CYS A 369 7.84 -0.99 -25.97
CA CYS A 369 6.67 -1.36 -26.76
C CYS A 369 6.87 -0.93 -28.24
N PRO A 370 7.86 -1.49 -28.95
CA PRO A 370 8.00 -1.22 -30.38
C PRO A 370 6.75 -1.77 -31.09
N ASP A 371 6.06 -0.89 -31.82
CA ASP A 371 4.92 -1.20 -32.70
C ASP A 371 3.65 -1.77 -32.04
N GLY A 372 3.49 -1.64 -30.71
CA GLY A 372 2.27 -2.11 -30.03
C GLY A 372 2.15 -3.65 -29.97
N SER A 373 3.27 -4.36 -30.03
CA SER A 373 3.38 -5.83 -30.11
C SER A 373 2.51 -6.62 -29.12
N HIS A 374 2.19 -6.05 -27.95
CA HIS A 374 1.40 -6.71 -26.91
C HIS A 374 -0.11 -6.47 -27.00
N ARG A 375 -0.60 -5.71 -28.00
CA ARG A 375 -2.03 -5.38 -28.13
C ARG A 375 -2.90 -6.61 -28.41
N GLY A 376 -2.42 -7.55 -29.23
CA GLY A 376 -3.16 -8.79 -29.51
C GLY A 376 -3.41 -9.61 -28.25
N GLU A 377 -2.35 -9.84 -27.46
CA GLU A 377 -2.46 -10.58 -26.19
C GLU A 377 -3.36 -9.88 -25.16
N LEU A 378 -3.39 -8.54 -25.17
CA LEU A 378 -4.29 -7.76 -24.32
C LEU A 378 -5.75 -8.01 -24.70
N MET A 379 -6.08 -7.98 -26.00
CA MET A 379 -7.46 -8.24 -26.45
C MET A 379 -7.91 -9.66 -26.12
N ASP A 380 -7.02 -10.66 -26.24
CA ASP A 380 -7.32 -12.03 -25.80
C ASP A 380 -7.62 -12.11 -24.29
N LEU A 381 -6.94 -11.30 -23.47
CA LEU A 381 -7.20 -11.21 -22.03
C LEU A 381 -8.57 -10.56 -21.77
N VAL A 382 -8.94 -9.50 -22.50
CA VAL A 382 -10.27 -8.87 -22.41
C VAL A 382 -11.36 -9.88 -22.74
N GLU A 383 -11.21 -10.60 -23.85
CA GLU A 383 -12.16 -11.65 -24.24
C GLU A 383 -12.32 -12.70 -23.15
N ARG A 384 -11.23 -13.17 -22.53
CA ARG A 384 -11.31 -14.13 -21.41
C ARG A 384 -12.05 -13.59 -20.19
N VAL A 385 -11.85 -12.31 -19.86
CA VAL A 385 -12.54 -11.68 -18.72
C VAL A 385 -14.06 -11.62 -18.98
N HIS A 386 -14.47 -11.32 -20.21
CA HIS A 386 -15.88 -11.29 -20.63
C HIS A 386 -16.48 -12.70 -20.81
N SER A 387 -15.75 -13.62 -21.47
CA SER A 387 -16.22 -14.97 -21.81
C SER A 387 -16.35 -15.90 -20.60
N GLY A 388 -15.77 -15.54 -19.45
CA GLY A 388 -15.97 -16.22 -18.17
C GLY A 388 -17.41 -16.12 -17.61
N GLY A 389 -18.42 -15.82 -18.44
CA GLY A 389 -19.82 -15.70 -18.06
C GLY A 389 -20.21 -14.37 -17.43
N ARG A 390 -19.35 -13.35 -17.54
CA ARG A 390 -19.58 -12.02 -16.97
C ARG A 390 -20.11 -11.11 -18.06
N ASP A 391 -21.43 -11.05 -18.15
CA ASP A 391 -22.12 -10.06 -18.99
C ASP A 391 -21.97 -8.68 -18.33
N VAL A 392 -20.82 -8.04 -18.54
CA VAL A 392 -20.54 -6.67 -18.09
C VAL A 392 -21.60 -5.72 -18.66
N ALA A 393 -22.19 -6.04 -19.83
CA ALA A 393 -23.22 -5.26 -20.48
C ALA A 393 -24.56 -5.21 -19.73
N ALA A 394 -24.87 -6.20 -18.90
CA ALA A 394 -26.09 -6.18 -18.07
C ALA A 394 -25.98 -5.20 -16.89
N THR A 395 -24.77 -4.79 -16.50
CA THR A 395 -24.51 -3.82 -15.42
C THR A 395 -24.35 -2.37 -15.96
N ILE A 396 -24.55 -2.15 -17.27
CA ILE A 396 -24.31 -0.88 -18.00
C ILE A 396 -25.44 0.16 -17.82
N ALA A 397 -26.48 -0.10 -17.03
CA ALA A 397 -27.50 0.92 -16.82
C ALA A 397 -27.00 2.04 -15.86
N ALA A 398 -26.57 3.14 -16.48
CA ALA A 398 -26.32 4.50 -15.96
C ALA A 398 -24.84 4.90 -15.72
N THR A 399 -24.18 5.39 -16.77
CA THR A 399 -23.80 6.81 -16.98
C THR A 399 -22.56 6.87 -17.90
N PRO A 400 -22.65 7.38 -19.14
CA PRO A 400 -21.47 7.57 -19.98
C PRO A 400 -20.75 8.85 -19.54
N ALA A 401 -19.58 8.71 -18.90
CA ALA A 401 -18.68 9.82 -18.69
C ALA A 401 -17.75 9.93 -19.91
N ALA A 402 -18.12 10.79 -20.86
CA ALA A 402 -17.17 11.28 -21.84
C ALA A 402 -16.03 11.98 -21.08
N VAL A 403 -14.79 11.55 -21.32
CA VAL A 403 -13.60 12.33 -20.94
C VAL A 403 -13.68 13.63 -21.74
N ALA A 404 -14.20 14.68 -21.11
CA ALA A 404 -14.32 15.98 -21.73
C ALA A 404 -12.90 16.49 -22.01
N ALA A 405 -12.61 16.71 -23.30
CA ALA A 405 -11.49 17.53 -23.72
C ALA A 405 -11.62 18.89 -23.04
N ALA A 406 -10.74 19.17 -22.07
CA ALA A 406 -10.77 20.42 -21.33
C ALA A 406 -10.46 21.58 -22.29
N SER A 407 -11.52 22.31 -22.66
CA SER A 407 -11.47 23.59 -23.35
C SER A 407 -10.95 24.68 -22.41
N ALA A 408 -10.12 25.56 -22.96
CA ALA A 408 -9.47 26.67 -22.30
C ALA A 408 -10.42 27.72 -21.70
N CYS A 409 -10.07 28.21 -20.50
CA CYS A 409 -10.31 29.53 -19.91
C CYS A 409 -9.41 29.58 -18.65
N GLY A 410 -8.30 30.32 -18.54
CA GLY A 410 -8.17 31.79 -18.59
C GLY A 410 -8.84 32.41 -17.36
N SER A 411 -8.22 33.11 -16.41
CA SER A 411 -6.89 33.73 -16.30
C SER A 411 -6.72 34.32 -14.89
N GLY A 412 -5.49 34.42 -14.38
CA GLY A 412 -5.16 35.15 -13.16
C GLY A 412 -3.66 35.37 -13.01
N SER A 413 -3.11 36.20 -13.89
CA SER A 413 -1.69 36.50 -14.10
C SER A 413 -1.05 37.38 -13.02
N CYS A 414 0.28 37.37 -12.96
CA CYS A 414 1.03 38.61 -13.12
C CYS A 414 2.33 38.34 -13.92
N GLY A 415 2.37 38.83 -15.16
CA GLY A 415 3.59 38.96 -15.97
C GLY A 415 4.53 40.01 -15.37
N SER A 416 5.69 40.35 -15.90
CA SER A 416 6.47 39.99 -17.09
C SER A 416 7.49 41.13 -17.19
N CYS A 417 8.75 40.86 -17.53
CA CYS A 417 9.56 41.74 -18.41
C CYS A 417 10.92 41.10 -18.69
N HIS A 418 11.12 40.70 -19.95
CA HIS A 418 12.40 40.39 -20.55
C HIS A 418 13.37 41.58 -20.50
N ALA A 419 14.67 41.31 -20.37
CA ALA A 419 15.71 41.69 -21.33
C ALA A 419 17.11 41.57 -20.72
N ARG A 420 17.75 40.41 -20.90
CA ARG A 420 19.11 40.18 -21.46
C ARG A 420 19.61 38.80 -21.11
#